data_AF-A0A1F8Q5M3-F1
#
_entry.id   AF-A0A1F8Q5M3-F1
#
_cell.length_a   1.000
_cell.length_b   1.000
_cell.length_c   1.000
_cell.angle_alpha   90.00
_cell.angle_beta   90.00
_cell.angle_gamma   90.00
#
_symmetry.space_group_name_H-M   'P 1'
#
loop_
_entity.id
_entity.type
_entity.pdbx_description
1 polymer ?
#
loop_
_entity_poly.entity_id
_entity_poly.type
_entity_poly.pdbx_seq_one_letter_code
_entity_poly.pdbx_strand_id
1 'polypeptide(L)'
;MVLGFQHIGIRPPEFLLRWVYFHRLPVLSRSYMEINRALVRVGEKPAIQDTPAERTDSLIKIIPSATAPASQLLAEYQTSAYSPYPADLDVAQKAGHEIRKLSWVAWLSRILSRFQEPDRTRRL
;
A
#
# COMPACT_ATOMS: atom_id res chain seq x y z
N MET A 1 -18.98 1.80 31.81
CA MET A 1 -17.99 0.89 32.42
C MET A 1 -17.15 0.31 31.30
N VAL A 2 -15.99 0.91 31.00
CA VAL A 2 -15.02 0.43 30.00
C VAL A 2 -13.74 0.17 30.76
N LEU A 3 -13.31 -1.09 30.88
CA LEU A 3 -12.13 -1.47 31.65
C LEU A 3 -10.86 -0.83 31.06
N GLY A 4 -10.27 0.11 31.79
CA GLY A 4 -8.99 0.72 31.46
C GLY A 4 -7.83 -0.10 32.01
N PHE A 5 -7.08 -0.76 31.13
CA PHE A 5 -5.76 -1.35 31.42
C PHE A 5 -4.67 -0.26 31.54
N GLN A 6 -4.86 0.75 32.41
CA GLN A 6 -3.86 1.82 32.61
C GLN A 6 -3.01 1.63 33.88
N HIS A 7 -3.07 0.47 34.53
CA HIS A 7 -2.40 0.27 35.82
C HIS A 7 -1.45 -0.93 35.89
N ILE A 8 -0.81 -1.26 34.76
CA ILE A 8 0.32 -2.18 34.74
C ILE A 8 1.35 -1.49 33.86
N GLY A 9 2.57 -1.24 34.35
CA GLY A 9 3.65 -0.49 33.67
C GLY A 9 4.20 -1.15 32.40
N ILE A 10 3.37 -1.89 31.68
CA ILE A 10 3.63 -2.53 30.41
C ILE A 10 3.42 -1.45 29.34
N ARG A 11 4.51 -1.03 28.71
CA ARG A 11 4.43 -0.19 27.51
C ARG A 11 3.56 -0.93 26.49
N PRO A 12 2.52 -0.27 25.92
CA PRO A 12 1.67 -0.92 24.93
C PRO A 12 2.55 -1.41 23.77
N PRO A 13 2.37 -2.66 23.31
CA PRO A 13 3.20 -3.20 22.25
C PRO A 13 3.08 -2.35 20.99
N GLU A 14 4.21 -2.15 20.31
CA GLU A 14 4.36 -1.24 19.16
C GLU A 14 3.30 -1.45 18.06
N PHE A 15 2.80 -2.67 17.89
CA PHE A 15 1.76 -2.96 16.90
C PHE A 15 0.40 -2.33 17.26
N LEU A 16 0.05 -2.23 18.55
CA LEU A 16 -1.18 -1.58 19.01
C LEU A 16 -1.09 -0.07 18.84
N LEU A 17 0.06 0.54 19.14
CA LEU A 17 0.29 1.95 18.90
C LEU A 17 0.17 2.28 17.40
N ARG A 18 0.76 1.42 16.56
CA ARG A 18 0.66 1.52 15.09
C ARG A 18 -0.78 1.35 14.60
N TRP A 19 -1.56 0.47 15.23
CA TRP A 19 -2.98 0.25 14.92
C TRP A 19 -3.86 1.44 15.31
N VAL A 20 -3.67 2.00 16.50
CA VAL A 20 -4.36 3.22 16.96
C VAL A 20 -4.01 4.41 16.06
N TYR A 21 -2.74 4.57 15.72
CA TYR A 21 -2.30 5.59 14.76
C TYR A 21 -2.97 5.37 13.40
N PHE A 22 -3.00 4.13 12.90
CA PHE A 22 -3.62 3.78 11.63
C PHE A 22 -5.13 4.04 11.59
N HIS A 23 -5.85 3.85 12.71
CA HIS A 23 -7.29 4.16 12.78
C HIS A 23 -7.60 5.63 12.96
N ARG A 24 -6.64 6.42 13.47
CA ARG A 24 -6.74 7.89 13.52
C ARG A 24 -6.38 8.57 12.20
N LEU A 25 -5.75 7.84 11.27
CA LEU A 25 -5.42 8.40 9.97
C LEU A 25 -6.70 8.73 9.18
N PRO A 26 -6.75 9.90 8.53
CA PRO A 26 -7.78 10.21 7.55
C PRO A 26 -7.89 9.09 6.52
N VAL A 27 -9.12 8.81 6.07
CA VAL A 27 -9.42 7.78 5.06
C VAL A 27 -8.45 7.83 3.88
N LEU A 28 -8.15 9.04 3.38
CA LEU A 28 -7.21 9.26 2.30
C LEU A 28 -5.79 8.76 2.60
N SER A 29 -5.27 9.07 3.78
CA SER A 29 -3.94 8.61 4.19
C SER A 29 -3.89 7.08 4.31
N ARG A 30 -4.99 6.47 4.80
CA ARG A 30 -5.11 5.00 4.86
C ARG A 30 -5.13 4.38 3.48
N SER A 31 -5.86 4.98 2.52
CA SER A 31 -5.87 4.55 1.12
C SER A 31 -4.48 4.66 0.51
N TYR A 32 -3.80 5.80 0.70
CA TYR A 32 -2.44 6.01 0.21
C TYR A 32 -1.43 4.97 0.76
N MET A 33 -1.56 4.59 2.04
CA MET A 33 -0.72 3.53 2.62
C MET A 33 -0.84 2.17 1.92
N GLU A 34 -1.87 1.93 1.10
CA GLU A 34 -1.95 0.72 0.29
C GLU A 34 -0.88 0.68 -0.81
N ILE A 35 -0.36 1.81 -1.30
CA ILE A 35 0.81 1.85 -2.20
C ILE A 35 2.02 1.20 -1.51
N ASN A 36 2.30 1.61 -0.27
CA ASN A 36 3.41 1.04 0.51
C ASN A 36 3.21 -0.46 0.73
N ARG A 37 1.98 -0.89 1.02
CA ARG A 37 1.66 -2.32 1.20
C ARG A 37 1.79 -3.10 -0.10
N ALA A 38 1.38 -2.53 -1.22
CA ALA A 38 1.50 -3.13 -2.54
C ALA A 38 2.96 -3.33 -2.93
N LEU A 39 3.83 -2.33 -2.71
CA LEU A 39 5.28 -2.45 -2.89
C LEU A 39 5.85 -3.60 -2.05
N VAL A 40 5.55 -3.62 -0.74
CA VAL A 40 6.03 -4.68 0.16
C VAL A 40 5.55 -6.05 -0.30
N ARG A 41 4.30 -6.16 -0.77
CA ARG A 41 3.69 -7.39 -1.29
C ARG A 41 4.46 -7.93 -2.49
N VAL A 42 4.89 -7.06 -3.41
CA VAL A 42 5.69 -7.46 -4.59
C VAL A 42 7.20 -7.54 -4.33
N GLY A 43 7.62 -7.38 -3.07
CA GLY A 43 9.01 -7.57 -2.63
C GLY A 43 9.88 -6.33 -2.66
N GLU A 44 9.29 -5.15 -2.86
CA GLU A 44 9.96 -3.86 -2.87
C GLU A 44 9.68 -3.12 -1.56
N LYS A 45 10.72 -2.73 -0.82
CA LYS A 45 10.55 -1.99 0.42
C LYS A 45 10.70 -0.51 0.12
N PRO A 46 9.64 0.31 0.23
CA PRO A 46 9.78 1.74 0.07
C PRO A 46 10.72 2.28 1.13
N ALA A 47 11.68 3.12 0.74
CA ALA A 47 12.56 3.76 1.67
C ALA A 47 11.82 4.87 2.44
N ILE A 48 12.30 5.19 3.64
CA ILE A 48 11.64 6.19 4.51
C ILE A 48 11.69 7.57 3.85
N GLN A 49 12.80 7.87 3.16
CA GLN A 49 13.02 9.12 2.44
C GLN A 49 12.24 9.25 1.13
N ASP A 50 11.66 8.16 0.61
CA ASP A 50 10.93 8.22 -0.65
C ASP A 50 9.68 9.09 -0.49
N THR A 51 9.54 10.03 -1.41
CA THR A 51 8.37 10.88 -1.53
C THR A 51 7.15 10.09 -1.99
N PRO A 52 5.94 10.62 -1.78
CA PRO A 52 4.74 9.96 -2.24
C PRO A 52 4.71 9.70 -3.76
N ALA A 53 5.30 10.59 -4.55
CA ALA A 53 5.40 10.44 -6.00
C ALA A 53 6.36 9.30 -6.37
N GLU A 54 7.55 9.27 -5.78
CA GLU A 54 8.56 8.22 -6.06
C GLU A 54 8.04 6.81 -5.75
N ARG A 55 7.32 6.64 -4.62
CA ARG A 55 6.70 5.34 -4.30
C ARG A 55 5.63 4.93 -5.30
N THR A 56 4.88 5.91 -5.81
CA THR A 56 3.85 5.69 -6.83
C THR A 56 4.52 5.26 -8.14
N ASP A 57 5.57 5.96 -8.56
CA ASP A 57 6.33 5.62 -9.76
C ASP A 57 6.97 4.23 -9.67
N SER A 58 7.53 3.87 -8.51
CA SER A 58 8.06 2.52 -8.27
C SER A 58 6.97 1.45 -8.39
N LEU A 59 5.78 1.70 -7.83
CA LEU A 59 4.65 0.78 -7.95
C LEU A 59 4.23 0.60 -9.41
N ILE A 60 4.14 1.70 -10.18
CA ILE A 60 3.76 1.69 -11.59
C ILE A 60 4.79 0.92 -12.43
N LYS A 61 6.08 1.12 -12.16
CA LYS A 61 7.16 0.38 -12.85
C LYS A 61 7.04 -1.13 -12.64
N ILE A 62 6.65 -1.57 -11.44
CA ILE A 62 6.53 -3.00 -11.11
C ILE A 62 5.18 -3.58 -11.57
N ILE A 63 4.12 -2.78 -11.47
CA ILE A 63 2.75 -3.18 -11.78
C ILE A 63 2.15 -2.15 -12.76
N PRO A 64 2.47 -2.23 -14.06
CA PRO A 64 2.00 -1.24 -15.03
C PRO A 64 0.48 -1.12 -15.12
N SER A 65 -0.26 -2.20 -14.84
CA SER A 65 -1.73 -2.19 -14.76
C SER A 65 -2.27 -1.32 -13.62
N ALA A 66 -1.45 -0.97 -12.63
CA ALA A 66 -1.82 -0.08 -11.52
C ALA A 66 -1.66 1.41 -11.85
N THR A 67 -1.20 1.79 -13.06
CA THR A 67 -0.97 3.20 -13.46
C THR A 67 -2.16 4.10 -13.15
N ALA A 68 -3.35 3.76 -13.65
CA ALA A 68 -4.54 4.59 -13.46
C ALA A 68 -4.92 4.76 -11.97
N PRO A 69 -5.13 3.69 -11.19
CA PRO A 69 -5.49 3.87 -9.78
C PRO A 69 -4.36 4.46 -8.93
N ALA A 70 -3.08 4.17 -9.23
CA ALA A 70 -1.95 4.73 -8.50
C ALA A 70 -1.81 6.25 -8.72
N SER A 71 -1.88 6.72 -9.97
CA SER A 71 -1.84 8.14 -10.29
C SER A 71 -3.05 8.90 -9.73
N GLN A 72 -4.25 8.29 -9.80
CA GLN A 72 -5.46 8.88 -9.23
C GLN A 72 -5.35 9.05 -7.71
N LEU A 73 -4.86 8.03 -7.01
CA LEU A 73 -4.67 8.09 -5.56
C LEU A 73 -3.60 9.11 -5.16
N LEU A 74 -2.52 9.23 -5.93
CA LEU A 74 -1.49 10.25 -5.71
C LEU A 74 -2.06 11.66 -5.90
N ALA A 75 -2.87 11.89 -6.93
CA ALA A 75 -3.51 13.17 -7.17
C ALA A 75 -4.43 13.57 -6.02
N GLU A 76 -5.29 12.67 -5.54
CA GLU A 76 -6.14 12.95 -4.38
C GLU A 76 -5.33 13.22 -3.10
N TYR A 77 -4.25 12.47 -2.89
CA TYR A 77 -3.33 12.68 -1.77
C TYR A 77 -2.68 14.07 -1.83
N GLN A 78 -2.18 14.48 -3.00
CA GLN A 78 -1.56 15.78 -3.21
C GLN A 78 -2.58 16.92 -3.09
N THR A 79 -3.81 16.72 -3.58
CA THR A 79 -4.92 17.67 -3.40
C THR A 79 -5.18 17.90 -1.91
N SER A 80 -5.35 16.84 -1.12
CA SER A 80 -5.56 17.01 0.32
C SER A 80 -4.36 17.59 1.06
N ALA A 81 -3.13 17.37 0.58
CA ALA A 81 -1.92 17.83 1.26
C ALA A 81 -1.57 19.29 0.94
N TYR A 82 -1.84 19.73 -0.29
CA TYR A 82 -1.34 21.00 -0.82
C TYR A 82 -2.42 21.94 -1.38
N SER A 83 -3.66 21.46 -1.52
CA SER A 83 -4.77 22.23 -2.08
C SER A 83 -5.76 22.64 -1.00
N PRO A 84 -6.42 23.81 -1.13
CA PRO A 84 -7.55 24.18 -0.29
C PRO A 84 -8.83 23.39 -0.63
N TYR A 85 -8.85 22.64 -1.74
CA TYR A 85 -10.00 21.85 -2.17
C TYR A 85 -10.06 20.50 -1.44
N PRO A 86 -11.27 20.03 -1.07
CA PRO A 86 -11.42 18.71 -0.47
C PRO A 86 -11.08 17.63 -1.50
N ALA A 87 -10.24 16.67 -1.11
CA ALA A 87 -9.99 15.47 -1.91
C ALA A 87 -11.22 14.54 -1.92
N ASP A 88 -11.39 13.80 -3.00
CA ASP A 88 -12.46 12.81 -3.13
C ASP A 88 -12.06 11.50 -2.43
N LEU A 89 -12.69 11.27 -1.27
CA LEU A 89 -12.42 10.11 -0.43
C LEU A 89 -12.92 8.79 -1.05
N ASP A 90 -14.00 8.82 -1.81
CA ASP A 90 -14.57 7.63 -2.45
C ASP A 90 -13.67 7.17 -3.60
N VAL A 91 -13.23 8.13 -4.42
CA VAL A 91 -12.22 7.93 -5.45
C VAL A 91 -10.94 7.32 -4.86
N ALA A 92 -10.42 7.90 -3.77
CA ALA A 92 -9.21 7.40 -3.14
C ALA A 92 -9.38 5.97 -2.59
N GLN A 93 -10.53 5.65 -1.97
CA GLN A 93 -10.80 4.28 -1.50
C GLN A 93 -10.87 3.29 -2.65
N LYS A 94 -11.60 3.61 -3.72
CA LYS A 94 -11.71 2.77 -4.92
C LYS A 94 -10.34 2.51 -5.53
N ALA A 95 -9.54 3.56 -5.70
CA ALA A 95 -8.17 3.44 -6.19
C ALA A 95 -7.31 2.54 -5.29
N GLY A 96 -7.39 2.70 -3.96
CA GLY A 96 -6.70 1.82 -3.01
C GLY A 96 -7.11 0.35 -3.12
N HIS A 97 -8.40 0.06 -3.28
CA HIS A 97 -8.90 -1.30 -3.47
C HIS A 97 -8.41 -1.93 -4.79
N GLU A 98 -8.39 -1.18 -5.89
CA GLU A 98 -7.86 -1.66 -7.16
C GLU A 98 -6.35 -1.92 -7.09
N ILE A 99 -5.57 -1.04 -6.47
CA ILE A 99 -4.12 -1.27 -6.23
C ILE A 99 -3.91 -2.55 -5.44
N ARG A 100 -4.70 -2.78 -4.39
CA ARG A 100 -4.64 -4.01 -3.59
C ARG A 100 -4.90 -5.25 -4.44
N LYS A 101 -5.96 -5.23 -5.26
CA LYS A 101 -6.31 -6.34 -6.15
C LYS A 101 -5.19 -6.63 -7.15
N LEU A 102 -4.71 -5.60 -7.85
CA LEU A 102 -3.66 -5.73 -8.87
C LEU A 102 -2.34 -6.23 -8.28
N SER A 103 -1.97 -5.77 -7.09
CA SER A 103 -0.76 -6.24 -6.42
C SER A 103 -0.85 -7.68 -5.91
N TRP A 104 -2.04 -8.16 -5.52
CA TRP A 104 -2.24 -9.59 -5.26
C TRP A 104 -2.13 -10.44 -6.53
N VAL A 105 -2.70 -9.97 -7.65
CA VAL A 105 -2.56 -10.65 -8.94
C VAL A 105 -1.10 -10.72 -9.35
N ALA A 106 -0.37 -9.60 -9.30
CA ALA A 106 1.05 -9.56 -9.65
C ALA A 106 1.90 -10.47 -8.74
N TRP A 107 1.62 -10.50 -7.44
CA TRP A 107 2.27 -11.41 -6.50
C TRP A 107 2.00 -12.87 -6.84
N LEU A 108 0.74 -13.23 -7.14
CA LEU A 108 0.37 -14.59 -7.51
C LEU A 108 1.04 -15.02 -8.81
N SER A 109 1.04 -14.16 -9.84
CA SER A 109 1.74 -14.41 -11.10
C SER A 109 3.23 -14.67 -10.88
N ARG A 110 3.88 -13.91 -9.99
CA ARG A 110 5.30 -14.10 -9.63
C ARG A 110 5.56 -15.41 -8.89
N ILE A 111 4.60 -15.90 -8.11
CA ILE A 111 4.71 -17.20 -7.43
C ILE A 111 4.48 -18.35 -8.40
N LEU A 112 3.48 -18.25 -9.27
CA LEU A 112 3.20 -19.29 -10.26
C LEU A 112 4.33 -19.43 -11.28
N SER A 113 4.93 -18.33 -11.73
CA SER A 113 6.08 -18.39 -12.64
C SER A 113 7.29 -19.06 -11.99
N ARG A 114 7.52 -18.86 -10.69
CA ARG A 114 8.55 -19.61 -9.94
C ARG A 114 8.34 -21.12 -9.93
N PHE A 115 7.10 -21.60 -10.08
CA PHE A 115 6.79 -23.02 -10.17
C PHE A 115 6.80 -23.57 -11.60
N GLN A 116 6.81 -22.71 -12.63
CA GLN A 116 6.86 -23.13 -14.05
C GLN A 116 8.29 -23.31 -14.61
N GLU A 117 9.35 -23.01 -13.84
CA GLU A 117 10.72 -23.38 -14.19
C GLU A 117 11.12 -24.70 -13.51
N PRO A 118 10.75 -25.83 -14.14
CA PRO A 118 11.77 -26.80 -14.57
C PRO A 118 11.46 -27.46 -15.94
N ASP A 119 12.51 -27.94 -16.61
CA ASP A 119 12.50 -28.81 -17.81
C ASP A 119 12.36 -28.17 -19.21
N ARG A 120 13.25 -27.22 -19.55
CA ARG A 120 13.59 -26.94 -20.97
C ARG A 120 15.05 -27.18 -21.35
N THR A 121 15.78 -27.95 -20.53
CA THR A 121 17.20 -28.29 -20.79
C THR A 121 17.42 -29.81 -20.69
N ARG A 122 16.74 -30.57 -21.55
CA ARG A 122 17.09 -31.97 -21.87
C ARG A 122 16.60 -32.34 -23.27
N ARG A 123 17.08 -31.63 -24.30
CA ARG A 123 17.11 -32.11 -25.69
C ARG A 123 18.25 -31.42 -26.44
N LEU A 124 19.46 -31.98 -26.27
CA LEU A 124 20.52 -32.00 -27.27
C LEU A 124 21.05 -33.43 -27.31
#